data_AF-A0A7W0C0T4-F1
#
_entry.id   AF-A0A7W0C0T4-F1
#
_cell.length_a   1.000
_cell.length_b   1.000
_cell.length_c   1.000
_cell.angle_alpha   90.00
_cell.angle_beta   90.00
_cell.angle_gamma   90.00
#
_symmetry.space_group_name_H-M   'P 1'
#
loop_
_entity.id
_entity.type
_entity.pdbx_description
1 polymer ?
#
loop_
_entity_poly.entity_id
_entity_poly.type
_entity_poly.pdbx_seq_one_letter_code
_entity_poly.pdbx_strand_id
1 'polypeptide(L)' 'MKEDIEKWHTRPLHKRYSVLYLDGLYVKLRRETVEKEVIYVVLGVNEEGYREILDFFIGGQESAYG' A
#
# COMPACT_ATOMS: atom_id res chain seq x y z
N MET A 1 8.04 -0.96 -15.45
CA MET A 1 8.15 -0.87 -13.98
C MET A 1 7.47 0.37 -13.42
N LYS A 2 7.93 1.60 -13.70
CA LYS A 2 7.20 2.81 -13.25
C LYS A 2 5.79 2.90 -13.86
N GLU A 3 5.67 2.64 -15.15
CA GLU A 3 4.37 2.68 -15.84
C GLU A 3 3.38 1.62 -15.31
N ASP A 4 3.86 0.41 -14.97
CA ASP A 4 3.02 -0.65 -14.38
C ASP A 4 2.53 -0.28 -12.97
N ILE A 5 3.40 0.37 -12.19
CA ILE A 5 3.05 0.88 -10.85
C ILE A 5 2.01 1.99 -10.97
N GLU A 6 2.19 2.95 -11.89
CA GLU A 6 1.20 4.01 -12.13
C GLU A 6 -0.14 3.44 -12.58
N LYS A 7 -0.13 2.51 -13.53
CA LYS A 7 -1.34 1.79 -13.97
C LYS A 7 -2.05 1.09 -12.81
N TRP A 8 -1.29 0.50 -11.88
CA TRP A 8 -1.84 -0.12 -10.68
C TRP A 8 -2.54 0.92 -9.78
N HIS A 9 -1.87 2.01 -9.43
CA HIS A 9 -2.44 3.08 -8.59
C HIS A 9 -3.71 3.71 -9.20
N THR A 10 -3.76 3.82 -10.53
CA THR A 10 -4.89 4.45 -11.23
C THR A 10 -5.98 3.48 -11.68
N ARG A 11 -5.83 2.18 -11.42
CA ARG A 11 -6.82 1.20 -11.88
C ARG A 11 -8.17 1.45 -11.21
N PRO A 12 -9.29 1.23 -11.92
CA PRO A 12 -10.60 1.39 -11.31
C PRO A 12 -10.79 0.36 -10.17
N LEU A 13 -11.25 0.84 -9.02
CA LEU A 13 -11.65 0.01 -7.89
C LEU A 13 -13.18 -0.10 -7.81
N HIS A 14 -13.67 -1.05 -7.02
CA HIS A 14 -15.11 -1.13 -6.76
C HIS A 14 -15.60 0.14 -6.05
N LYS A 15 -16.85 0.53 -6.33
CA LYS A 15 -17.46 1.73 -5.76
C LYS A 15 -17.64 1.64 -4.23
N ARG A 16 -17.71 0.43 -3.68
CA ARG A 16 -17.98 0.17 -2.26
C ARG A 16 -17.18 -1.02 -1.75
N TYR A 17 -16.71 -0.87 -0.52
CA TYR A 17 -16.08 -1.91 0.27
C TYR A 17 -16.74 -1.92 1.64
N SER A 18 -17.07 -3.12 2.14
CA SER A 18 -17.67 -3.32 3.46
C SER A 18 -16.67 -3.05 4.57
N VAL A 19 -15.39 -3.39 4.33
CA VAL A 19 -14.30 -3.24 5.30
C VAL A 19 -13.03 -2.80 4.57
N LEU A 20 -12.28 -1.89 5.19
CA LEU A 20 -10.93 -1.52 4.78
C LEU A 20 -9.96 -1.86 5.90
N TYR A 21 -8.87 -2.54 5.55
CA TYR A 21 -7.73 -2.80 6.42
C TYR A 21 -6.55 -1.93 5.97
N LEU A 22 -5.92 -1.29 6.94
CA LEU A 22 -4.68 -0.54 6.75
C LEU A 22 -3.63 -1.21 7.61
N ASP A 23 -2.55 -1.67 6.99
CA ASP A 23 -1.44 -2.29 7.69
C ASP A 23 -0.10 -1.66 7.27
N GLY A 24 0.88 -1.70 8.16
CA GLY A 24 2.22 -1.17 7.96
C GLY A 24 3.26 -2.25 8.15
N LEU A 25 3.87 -2.71 7.06
CA LEU A 25 4.93 -3.71 7.09
C LEU A 25 6.30 -3.04 7.05
N TYR A 26 7.08 -3.18 8.13
CA TYR A 26 8.47 -2.74 8.13
C TYR A 26 9.35 -3.75 7.38
N VAL A 27 9.95 -3.31 6.28
CA VAL A 27 10.86 -4.12 5.47
C VAL A 27 12.26 -3.50 5.53
N LYS A 28 13.28 -4.34 5.73
CA LYS A 28 14.67 -3.91 5.60
C LYS A 28 15.00 -3.82 4.11
N LEU A 29 15.13 -2.61 3.59
CA LEU A 29 15.52 -2.36 2.22
C LEU A 29 17.00 -1.99 2.17
N ARG A 30 17.74 -2.64 1.28
CA ARG A 30 19.16 -2.36 1.06
C ARG A 30 19.29 -1.58 -0.24
N ARG A 31 19.52 -0.28 -0.13
CA ARG A 31 19.81 0.59 -1.29
C ARG A 31 21.32 0.77 -1.42
N GLU A 32 21.97 1.26 -0.37
CA GLU A 32 23.43 1.29 -0.21
C GLU A 32 23.81 0.86 1.23
N THR A 33 23.15 1.45 2.23
CA THR A 33 23.03 0.97 3.61
C THR A 33 21.71 0.23 3.82
N VAL A 34 21.61 -0.59 4.89
CA VAL A 34 20.36 -1.28 5.24
C VAL A 34 19.52 -0.38 6.13
N GLU A 35 18.37 0.06 5.63
CA GLU A 35 17.42 0.90 6.38
C GLU A 35 16.06 0.20 6.48
N LYS A 36 15.33 0.49 7.55
CA LYS A 36 13.96 0.01 7.72
C LYS A 36 13.02 1.03 7.09
N GLU A 37 12.37 0.67 6.00
CA GLU A 37 11.28 1.46 5.42
C GLU A 37 9.95 0.76 5.74
N VAL A 38 8.88 1.53 5.86
CA VAL A 38 7.54 0.99 6.08
C VAL A 38 6.80 0.93 4.75
N ILE A 39 6.13 -0.19 4.49
CA ILE A 39 5.21 -0.34 3.37
C ILE A 39 3.81 -0.36 3.95
N TYR A 40 3.04 0.67 3.65
CA TYR A 40 1.62 0.71 3.94
C TYR A 40 0.86 -0.05 2.87
N VAL A 41 -0.06 -0.92 3.28
CA VAL A 41 -0.91 -1.68 2.37
C VAL A 41 -2.37 -1.45 2.74
N VAL A 42 -3.19 -1.18 1.72
CA VAL A 42 -4.63 -1.03 1.84
C VAL A 42 -5.29 -2.29 1.28
N LEU A 43 -6.04 -3.00 2.11
CA LEU A 43 -6.82 -4.16 1.69
C LEU A 43 -8.32 -3.88 1.85
N GLY A 44 -9.08 -4.13 0.80
CA GLY A 44 -10.53 -3.97 0.79
C GLY A 44 -11.23 -5.31 0.82
N VAL A 45 -12.37 -5.36 1.52
CA VAL A 45 -13.32 -6.47 1.44
C VAL A 45 -14.59 -5.96 0.79
N ASN A 46 -14.94 -6.50 -0.37
CA ASN A 46 -16.12 -6.07 -1.11
C ASN A 46 -17.42 -6.57 -0.43
N GLU A 47 -18.57 -6.18 -0.99
CA GLU A 47 -19.90 -6.55 -0.46
C GLU A 47 -20.17 -8.07 -0.52
N GLU A 48 -19.44 -8.80 -1.36
CA GLU A 48 -19.50 -10.27 -1.50
C GLU A 48 -18.53 -11.00 -0.55
N GLY A 49 -17.73 -10.26 0.24
CA GLY A 49 -16.75 -10.84 1.16
C GLY A 49 -15.40 -11.17 0.52
N TYR A 50 -15.19 -10.82 -0.76
CA TYR A 50 -13.90 -11.02 -1.44
C TYR A 50 -12.88 -9.98 -0.99
N ARG A 51 -11.64 -10.44 -0.74
CA ARG A 51 -10.52 -9.62 -0.28
C ARG A 51 -9.58 -9.30 -1.43
N GLU A 52 -9.21 -8.04 -1.56
CA GLU A 52 -8.23 -7.58 -2.55
C GLU A 52 -7.34 -6.47 -2.00
N ILE A 53 -6.09 -6.42 -2.46
CA ILE A 53 -5.20 -5.29 -2.19
C ILE A 53 -5.64 -4.15 -3.09
N LEU A 54 -6.04 -3.03 -2.50
CA LEU A 54 -6.44 -1.82 -3.21
C LEU A 54 -5.22 -1.03 -3.65
N ASP A 55 -4.32 -0.77 -2.71
CA ASP A 55 -3.10 -0.02 -3.00
C ASP A 55 -1.99 -0.27 -1.99
N PHE A 56 -0.79 0.22 -2.28
CA PHE A 56 0.34 0.20 -1.37
C PHE A 56 1.18 1.48 -1.49
N PHE A 57 1.80 1.90 -0.40
CA PHE A 57 2.66 3.08 -0.38
C PHE A 57 3.93 2.77 0.40
N ILE A 58 5.08 3.10 -0.18
CA ILE A 58 6.34 3.01 0.54
C ILE A 58 6.49 4.31 1.32
N GLY A 59 6.33 4.25 2.63
CA GLY A 59 6.67 5.35 3.52
C GLY A 59 8.19 5.54 3.55
N GLY A 60 8.65 6.73 3.15
CA GLY A 60 10.00 7.17 3.49
C GLY A 60 10.17 7.27 5.01
N GLN A 61 11.42 7.33 5.49
CA GLN A 61 11.75 7.52 6.91
C GLN A 61 10.76 8.46 7.58
N GLU A 62 10.22 8.05 8.75
CA GLU A 62 9.35 8.85 9.61
C GLU A 62 9.83 10.31 9.64
N SER A 63 9.24 11.14 8.79
CA SER A 63 9.29 12.59 8.97
C SER A 63 8.03 12.89 9.75
N ALA A 64 8.16 12.83 11.07
CA ALA A 64 7.23 13.47 11.98
C ALA A 64 7.28 14.99 11.72
N TYR A 65 6.57 15.44 10.71
CA TYR A 65 6.17 16.84 10.55
C TYR A 65 4.71 16.83 10.13
N GLY A 66 3.86 17.01 11.14
CA GLY A 66 2.53 17.59 10.94
C GLY A 66 2.62 19.09 10.73
#